data_AF-A0A378XZJ9-F1
#
_entry.id   AF-A0A378XZJ9-F1
#
_cell.length_a   1.000
_cell.length_b   1.000
_cell.length_c   1.000
_cell.angle_alpha   90.00
_cell.angle_beta   90.00
_cell.angle_gamma   90.00
#
_symmetry.space_group_name_H-M   'P 1'
#
loop_
_entity.id
_entity.type
_entity.pdbx_description
1 polymer ?
#
loop_
_entity_poly.entity_id
_entity_poly.type
_entity_poly.pdbx_seq_one_letter_code
_entity_poly.pdbx_strand_id
1 'polypeptide(L)'
;MGLQPIIEWRNSTHATEIITQDFGVIDADTKSSPFTFNIWNNRYDATKGTGKTDVAKMEDCTITTRDMTGGTGDTVGNVVEVVKNSWFHAQVDTLQETDLDQDSSKIGKIASKPIGTTGSTTKNWDGTVYETPFKPGAKEILGVANNGTPVDAAGNYVTVTLQCAVPLDASSGKQNFKLRVSYRYV
;
A
#
# COMPACT_ATOMS: atom_id res chain seq x y z
N MET A 1 20.35 -10.18 12.19
CA MET A 1 19.03 -9.54 12.33
C MET A 1 19.09 -8.32 11.43
N GLY A 2 18.29 -8.28 10.36
CA GLY A 2 18.28 -7.14 9.43
C GLY A 2 17.80 -5.86 10.12
N LEU A 3 18.18 -4.68 9.61
CA LEU A 3 17.57 -3.43 10.05
C LEU A 3 16.07 -3.45 9.71
N GLN A 4 15.22 -2.82 10.54
CA GLN A 4 13.77 -2.84 10.29
C GLN A 4 13.41 -2.20 8.94
N PRO A 5 12.36 -2.68 8.25
CA PRO A 5 11.82 -2.01 7.07
C PRO A 5 11.46 -0.54 7.35
N ILE A 6 11.72 0.33 6.37
CA ILE A 6 11.40 1.76 6.44
C ILE A 6 10.33 2.04 5.40
N ILE A 7 9.10 2.25 5.87
CA ILE A 7 7.92 2.32 5.01
C ILE A 7 7.55 3.77 4.72
N GLU A 8 7.30 4.06 3.46
CA GLU A 8 6.83 5.36 3.00
C GLU A 8 5.71 5.20 1.97
N TRP A 9 4.70 6.08 2.05
CA TRP A 9 3.56 6.08 1.13
C TRP A 9 3.72 7.28 0.21
N ARG A 10 3.66 7.08 -1.10
CA ARG A 10 3.82 8.15 -2.10
C ARG A 10 2.65 8.15 -3.07
N ASN A 11 2.31 9.31 -3.62
CA ASN A 11 1.30 9.42 -4.69
C ASN A 11 1.67 8.56 -5.92
N SER A 12 0.74 8.44 -6.86
CA SER A 12 0.91 7.63 -8.09
C SER A 12 2.18 7.97 -8.89
N THR A 13 2.65 9.22 -8.82
CA THR A 13 3.87 9.68 -9.51
C THR A 13 5.15 9.52 -8.69
N HIS A 14 5.08 8.93 -7.49
CA HIS A 14 6.17 8.76 -6.53
C HIS A 14 6.78 10.07 -5.97
N ALA A 15 6.24 11.22 -6.36
CA ALA A 15 6.82 12.52 -6.08
C ALA A 15 6.53 12.98 -4.64
N THR A 16 5.29 12.83 -4.18
CA THR A 16 4.81 13.41 -2.93
C THR A 16 4.46 12.33 -1.93
N GLU A 17 4.93 12.48 -0.69
CA GLU A 17 4.56 11.60 0.41
C GLU A 17 3.10 11.83 0.82
N ILE A 18 2.37 10.72 1.03
CA ILE A 18 0.99 10.73 1.49
C ILE A 18 0.99 10.55 3.00
N ILE A 19 0.55 11.58 3.71
CA ILE A 19 0.35 11.53 5.17
C ILE A 19 -1.11 11.22 5.52
N THR A 20 -2.03 11.80 4.75
CA THR A 20 -3.48 11.62 4.89
C THR A 20 -4.10 11.59 3.49
N GLN A 21 -5.12 10.75 3.30
CA GLN A 21 -5.92 10.70 2.08
C GLN A 21 -7.40 10.98 2.40
N ASP A 22 -7.99 11.91 1.65
CA ASP A 22 -9.43 12.14 1.64
C ASP A 22 -10.03 11.53 0.37
N PHE A 23 -11.05 10.69 0.52
CA PHE A 23 -11.76 10.07 -0.61
C PHE A 23 -12.97 10.89 -1.08
N GLY A 24 -13.20 12.04 -0.45
CA GLY A 24 -14.29 12.95 -0.78
C GLY A 24 -15.66 12.45 -0.33
N VAL A 25 -16.69 13.05 -0.93
CA VAL A 25 -18.08 12.60 -0.77
C VAL A 25 -18.37 11.58 -1.85
N ILE A 26 -18.91 10.43 -1.45
CA ILE A 26 -19.30 9.35 -2.34
C ILE A 26 -20.76 9.04 -2.04
N ASP A 27 -21.61 9.09 -3.05
CA ASP A 27 -23.03 8.83 -2.90
C ASP A 27 -23.29 7.34 -2.71
N ALA A 28 -24.38 7.00 -2.01
CA ALA A 28 -24.82 5.61 -1.89
C ALA A 28 -25.11 5.02 -3.27
N ASP A 29 -24.86 3.71 -3.43
CA ASP A 29 -24.98 2.99 -4.70
C ASP A 29 -24.02 3.49 -5.81
N THR A 30 -22.92 4.14 -5.42
CA THR A 30 -21.88 4.60 -6.34
C THR A 30 -20.49 4.15 -5.93
N LYS A 31 -19.55 4.29 -6.88
CA LYS A 31 -18.12 4.06 -6.66
C LYS A 31 -17.38 5.39 -6.63
N SER A 32 -16.36 5.48 -5.77
CA SER A 32 -15.42 6.60 -5.79
C SER A 32 -14.59 6.62 -7.06
N SER A 33 -13.95 7.75 -7.35
CA SER A 33 -12.80 7.76 -8.27
C SER A 33 -11.71 6.80 -7.74
N PRO A 34 -11.02 6.06 -8.63
CA PRO A 34 -9.87 5.26 -8.24
C PRO A 34 -8.74 6.13 -7.67
N PHE A 35 -8.08 5.64 -6.63
CA PHE A 35 -6.95 6.29 -5.98
C PHE A 35 -5.72 5.38 -6.03
N THR A 36 -4.76 5.74 -6.88
CA THR A 36 -3.50 5.01 -7.07
C THR A 36 -2.38 5.64 -6.24
N PHE A 37 -1.62 4.80 -5.53
CA PHE A 37 -0.46 5.21 -4.74
C PHE A 37 0.58 4.10 -4.68
N ASN A 38 1.72 4.44 -4.08
CA ASN A 38 2.88 3.58 -3.99
C ASN A 38 3.29 3.37 -2.52
N ILE A 39 3.50 2.12 -2.12
CA ILE A 39 4.04 1.76 -0.82
C ILE A 39 5.49 1.34 -1.04
N TRP A 40 6.41 2.09 -0.46
CA TRP A 40 7.85 1.87 -0.56
C TRP A 40 8.39 1.17 0.69
N ASN A 41 9.43 0.37 0.50
CA ASN A 41 10.35 -0.05 1.54
C ASN A 41 11.77 0.46 1.20
N ASN A 42 12.37 1.17 2.14
CA ASN A 42 13.74 1.70 2.07
C ASN A 42 14.00 2.64 0.89
N ARG A 43 13.06 3.52 0.56
CA ARG A 43 13.27 4.52 -0.48
C ARG A 43 14.41 5.46 -0.08
N TYR A 44 15.35 5.71 -0.99
CA TYR A 44 16.32 6.78 -0.79
C TYR A 44 15.69 8.14 -0.93
N ASP A 45 15.95 8.98 0.05
CA ASP A 45 15.54 10.38 0.06
C ASP A 45 16.69 11.21 0.63
N ALA A 46 17.33 12.00 -0.24
CA ALA A 46 18.44 12.86 0.14
C ALA A 46 18.05 13.88 1.22
N THR A 47 16.78 14.29 1.27
CA THR A 47 16.29 15.27 2.26
C THR A 47 16.11 14.65 3.65
N LYS A 48 15.83 13.34 3.71
CA LYS A 48 15.64 12.59 4.96
C LYS A 48 16.91 11.83 5.40
N GLY A 49 17.88 11.66 4.51
CA GLY A 49 19.09 10.86 4.76
C GLY A 49 18.82 9.35 4.88
N THR A 50 17.66 8.87 4.43
CA THR A 50 17.24 7.46 4.49
C THR A 50 17.58 6.71 3.20
N GLY A 51 17.52 5.37 3.22
CA GLY A 51 17.66 4.53 2.02
C GLY A 51 19.08 4.27 1.51
N LYS A 52 20.11 4.64 2.28
CA LYS A 52 21.52 4.40 1.92
C LYS A 52 22.06 3.03 2.30
N THR A 53 21.42 2.37 3.24
CA THR A 53 21.82 1.06 3.76
C THR A 53 20.68 0.08 3.56
N ASP A 54 21.00 -1.16 3.27
CA ASP A 54 19.99 -2.22 3.19
C ASP A 54 19.25 -2.36 4.52
N VAL A 55 17.94 -2.55 4.41
CA VAL A 55 17.07 -3.00 5.50
C VAL A 55 16.43 -4.32 5.11
N ALA A 56 15.77 -4.97 6.06
CA ALA A 56 15.06 -6.20 5.78
C ALA A 56 13.99 -5.98 4.69
N LYS A 57 13.83 -6.98 3.82
CA LYS A 57 12.68 -7.02 2.93
C LYS A 57 11.41 -7.25 3.75
N MET A 58 10.30 -6.75 3.24
CA MET A 58 8.98 -7.07 3.78
C MET A 58 8.52 -8.37 3.13
N GLU A 59 8.08 -9.34 3.94
CA GLU A 59 7.57 -10.64 3.51
C GLU A 59 6.10 -10.81 3.87
N ASP A 60 5.38 -11.61 3.07
CA ASP A 60 3.95 -11.88 3.25
C ASP A 60 3.11 -10.61 3.41
N CYS A 61 3.39 -9.63 2.55
CA CYS A 61 2.77 -8.33 2.63
C CYS A 61 1.28 -8.41 2.29
N THR A 62 0.46 -7.69 3.06
CA THR A 62 -0.97 -7.51 2.80
C THR A 62 -1.40 -6.08 3.08
N ILE A 63 -2.47 -5.63 2.42
CA ILE A 63 -3.16 -4.36 2.69
C ILE A 63 -4.61 -4.60 3.09
N THR A 64 -5.10 -3.81 4.05
CA THR A 64 -6.50 -3.80 4.47
C THR A 64 -6.94 -2.45 5.03
N THR A 65 -8.23 -2.27 5.31
CA THR A 65 -8.76 -1.14 6.08
C THR A 65 -8.98 -1.53 7.54
N ARG A 66 -8.80 -0.57 8.46
CA ARG A 66 -9.05 -0.72 9.89
C ARG A 66 -9.67 0.54 10.45
N ASP A 67 -10.39 0.45 11.56
CA ASP A 67 -10.82 1.67 12.25
C ASP A 67 -9.62 2.44 12.86
N MET A 68 -9.89 3.60 13.44
CA MET A 68 -8.83 4.45 14.01
C MET A 68 -8.12 3.83 15.22
N THR A 69 -8.70 2.85 15.90
CA THR A 69 -8.04 2.11 17.00
C THR A 69 -7.35 0.83 16.50
N GLY A 70 -7.49 0.50 15.21
CA GLY A 70 -6.89 -0.65 14.58
C GLY A 70 -7.76 -1.91 14.57
N GLY A 71 -9.02 -1.78 14.99
CA GLY A 71 -10.04 -2.82 15.00
C GLY A 71 -10.77 -2.98 13.66
N THR A 72 -11.85 -3.75 13.71
CA THR A 72 -12.66 -4.18 12.55
C THR A 72 -13.87 -3.28 12.29
N GLY A 73 -13.99 -2.13 12.96
CA GLY A 73 -15.06 -1.16 12.72
C GLY A 73 -16.46 -1.58 13.20
N ASP A 74 -16.56 -2.64 14.00
CA ASP A 74 -17.82 -3.20 14.52
C ASP A 74 -18.00 -3.01 16.04
N THR A 75 -17.14 -2.20 16.67
CA THR A 75 -17.26 -1.84 18.08
C THR A 75 -18.57 -1.07 18.31
N VAL A 76 -19.40 -1.56 19.24
CA VAL A 76 -20.66 -0.90 19.62
C VAL A 76 -20.38 0.54 20.08
N GLY A 77 -21.12 1.49 19.52
CA GLY A 77 -20.92 2.93 19.77
C GLY A 77 -19.82 3.60 18.94
N ASN A 78 -19.02 2.83 18.19
CA ASN A 78 -17.95 3.33 17.31
C ASN A 78 -17.92 2.53 15.99
N VAL A 79 -19.07 2.37 15.36
CA VAL A 79 -19.18 1.63 14.10
C VAL A 79 -18.57 2.45 12.97
N VAL A 80 -17.69 1.82 12.19
CA VAL A 80 -17.07 2.34 10.98
C VAL A 80 -17.46 1.39 9.85
N GLU A 81 -18.60 1.68 9.20
CA GLU A 81 -19.22 0.82 8.18
C GLU A 81 -18.27 0.52 7.02
N VAL A 82 -17.49 1.52 6.60
CA VAL A 82 -16.50 1.38 5.51
C VAL A 82 -15.48 0.27 5.77
N VAL A 83 -15.15 0.03 7.04
CA VAL A 83 -14.26 -1.07 7.47
C VAL A 83 -15.06 -2.35 7.73
N LYS A 84 -16.11 -2.25 8.55
CA LYS A 84 -16.94 -3.38 8.99
C LYS A 84 -17.51 -4.17 7.81
N ASN A 85 -17.97 -3.46 6.78
CA ASN A 85 -18.64 -4.03 5.62
C ASN A 85 -17.69 -4.15 4.41
N SER A 86 -16.40 -3.80 4.57
CA SER A 86 -15.35 -3.94 3.53
C SER A 86 -15.72 -3.27 2.21
N TRP A 87 -16.04 -1.97 2.27
CA TRP A 87 -16.47 -1.18 1.11
C TRP A 87 -15.33 -0.86 0.14
N PHE A 88 -14.07 -0.95 0.59
CA PHE A 88 -12.93 -0.70 -0.28
C PHE A 88 -12.53 -1.94 -1.04
N HIS A 89 -12.16 -1.72 -2.30
CA HIS A 89 -11.52 -2.66 -3.19
C HIS A 89 -10.06 -2.23 -3.41
N ALA A 90 -9.15 -3.19 -3.51
CA ALA A 90 -7.74 -2.99 -3.75
C ALA A 90 -7.24 -3.86 -4.91
N GLN A 91 -6.56 -3.22 -5.85
CA GLN A 91 -5.90 -3.84 -7.00
C GLN A 91 -4.39 -3.57 -6.91
N VAL A 92 -3.57 -4.58 -7.19
CA VAL A 92 -2.10 -4.47 -7.20
C VAL A 92 -1.60 -4.29 -8.63
N ASP A 93 -1.38 -3.04 -9.01
CA ASP A 93 -1.05 -2.65 -10.39
C ASP A 93 0.33 -3.17 -10.82
N THR A 94 1.30 -3.26 -9.91
CA THR A 94 2.62 -3.86 -10.18
C THR A 94 2.56 -5.36 -10.49
N LEU A 95 1.45 -6.01 -10.18
CA LEU A 95 1.18 -7.41 -10.53
C LEU A 95 0.20 -7.54 -11.72
N GLN A 96 -0.14 -6.41 -12.37
CA GLN A 96 -1.05 -6.34 -13.51
C GLN A 96 -2.45 -6.91 -13.20
N GLU A 97 -2.88 -6.80 -11.93
CA GLU A 97 -4.24 -7.15 -11.57
C GLU A 97 -5.24 -6.20 -12.25
N THR A 98 -6.43 -6.72 -12.56
CA THR A 98 -7.53 -5.99 -13.22
C THR A 98 -8.87 -6.33 -12.56
N ASP A 99 -8.88 -6.44 -11.22
CA ASP A 99 -9.97 -7.02 -10.44
C ASP A 99 -10.65 -6.03 -9.48
N LEU A 100 -10.47 -4.71 -9.67
CA LEU A 100 -11.04 -3.68 -8.81
C LEU A 100 -12.57 -3.76 -8.67
N ASP A 101 -13.26 -4.28 -9.70
CA ASP A 101 -14.72 -4.47 -9.69
C ASP A 101 -15.18 -5.83 -9.15
N GLN A 102 -14.24 -6.70 -8.75
CA GLN A 102 -14.53 -8.06 -8.29
C GLN A 102 -14.56 -8.16 -6.76
N ASP A 103 -15.31 -9.12 -6.22
CA ASP A 103 -15.34 -9.35 -4.77
C ASP A 103 -13.98 -9.79 -4.21
N SER A 104 -13.10 -10.37 -5.03
CA SER A 104 -11.74 -10.77 -4.65
C SER A 104 -10.84 -9.60 -4.27
N SER A 105 -11.14 -8.38 -4.71
CA SER A 105 -10.38 -7.18 -4.38
C SER A 105 -10.85 -6.50 -3.09
N LYS A 106 -11.96 -6.95 -2.48
CA LYS A 106 -12.47 -6.35 -1.23
C LYS A 106 -11.42 -6.41 -0.12
N ILE A 107 -11.33 -5.31 0.63
CA ILE A 107 -10.49 -5.17 1.82
C ILE A 107 -11.27 -4.57 2.99
N GLY A 108 -10.96 -5.02 4.19
CA GLY A 108 -11.52 -4.53 5.44
C GLY A 108 -11.67 -5.63 6.47
N LYS A 109 -12.81 -5.68 7.15
CA LYS A 109 -13.06 -6.66 8.21
C LYS A 109 -12.90 -8.11 7.74
N ILE A 110 -13.42 -8.46 6.57
CA ILE A 110 -13.50 -9.86 6.13
C ILE A 110 -12.32 -10.30 5.24
N ALA A 111 -11.50 -9.35 4.77
CA ALA A 111 -10.46 -9.63 3.80
C ALA A 111 -9.28 -8.66 3.89
N SER A 112 -8.11 -9.17 3.51
CA SER A 112 -6.91 -8.40 3.23
C SER A 112 -6.40 -8.82 1.86
N LYS A 113 -5.92 -7.87 1.07
CA LYS A 113 -5.36 -8.13 -0.25
C LYS A 113 -3.86 -8.40 -0.11
N PRO A 114 -3.33 -9.53 -0.61
CA PRO A 114 -1.88 -9.74 -0.71
C PRO A 114 -1.26 -8.68 -1.63
N ILE A 115 -0.11 -8.14 -1.24
CA ILE A 115 0.61 -7.14 -2.04
C ILE A 115 2.06 -7.55 -2.24
N GLY A 116 2.67 -7.10 -3.33
CA GLY A 116 4.06 -7.34 -3.66
C GLY A 116 4.37 -6.79 -5.04
N THR A 117 5.62 -6.93 -5.47
CA THR A 117 6.06 -6.47 -6.79
C THR A 117 6.82 -7.56 -7.52
N THR A 118 6.88 -7.47 -8.85
CA THR A 118 7.75 -8.29 -9.70
C THR A 118 8.90 -7.47 -10.30
N GLY A 119 8.93 -6.17 -10.01
CA GLY A 119 9.98 -5.26 -10.43
C GLY A 119 11.33 -5.59 -9.82
N SER A 120 12.40 -5.05 -10.40
CA SER A 120 13.77 -5.29 -9.94
C SER A 120 14.41 -4.00 -9.43
N THR A 121 15.35 -4.14 -8.49
CA THR A 121 16.20 -3.04 -8.03
C THR A 121 17.57 -3.17 -8.67
N THR A 122 17.94 -2.15 -9.44
CA THR A 122 19.06 -2.19 -10.39
C THR A 122 20.18 -1.22 -10.06
N LYS A 123 19.94 -0.21 -9.23
CA LYS A 123 20.97 0.76 -8.81
C LYS A 123 20.94 1.00 -7.31
N ASN A 124 22.13 1.19 -6.75
CA ASN A 124 22.34 1.60 -5.37
C ASN A 124 22.03 3.11 -5.18
N TRP A 125 22.06 3.59 -3.93
CA TRP A 125 21.75 4.98 -3.57
C TRP A 125 22.62 6.04 -4.24
N ASP A 126 23.86 5.69 -4.58
CA ASP A 126 24.81 6.54 -5.28
C ASP A 126 24.69 6.48 -6.81
N GLY A 127 23.74 5.67 -7.32
CA GLY A 127 23.52 5.46 -8.75
C GLY A 127 24.39 4.35 -9.36
N THR A 128 25.26 3.71 -8.58
CA THR A 128 26.04 2.55 -9.03
C THR A 128 25.10 1.42 -9.42
N VAL A 129 25.30 0.83 -10.60
CA VAL A 129 24.50 -0.29 -11.09
C VAL A 129 24.90 -1.56 -10.36
N TYR A 130 23.92 -2.33 -9.88
CA TYR A 130 24.15 -3.67 -9.36
C TYR A 130 24.44 -4.64 -10.50
N GLU A 131 25.56 -5.38 -10.41
CA GLU A 131 25.93 -6.39 -11.41
C GLU A 131 24.82 -7.42 -11.66
N THR A 132 24.13 -7.80 -10.57
CA THR A 132 22.92 -8.62 -10.63
C THR A 132 21.78 -7.85 -9.97
N PRO A 133 20.71 -7.47 -10.72
CA PRO A 133 19.54 -6.83 -10.15
C PRO A 133 18.88 -7.69 -9.08
N PHE A 134 18.48 -7.06 -7.98
CA PHE A 134 17.71 -7.73 -6.92
C PHE A 134 16.27 -7.89 -7.35
N LYS A 135 15.70 -9.08 -7.09
CA LYS A 135 14.31 -9.40 -7.39
C LYS A 135 13.57 -9.89 -6.14
N PRO A 136 12.36 -9.39 -5.88
CA PRO A 136 11.50 -9.89 -4.81
C PRO A 136 10.95 -11.28 -5.11
N GLY A 137 10.67 -12.03 -4.05
CA GLY A 137 9.78 -13.18 -4.11
C GLY A 137 8.29 -12.77 -4.16
N ALA A 138 7.41 -13.77 -4.19
CA ALA A 138 5.97 -13.52 -4.12
C ALA A 138 5.60 -12.86 -2.78
N LYS A 139 4.75 -11.82 -2.84
CA LYS A 139 4.30 -11.03 -1.68
C LYS A 139 5.43 -10.32 -0.93
N GLU A 140 6.52 -9.99 -1.63
CA GLU A 140 7.65 -9.28 -1.05
C GLU A 140 7.80 -7.87 -1.61
N ILE A 141 8.40 -7.01 -0.78
CA ILE A 141 8.89 -5.69 -1.15
C ILE A 141 10.32 -5.55 -0.61
N LEU A 142 11.29 -5.36 -1.51
CA LEU A 142 12.71 -5.35 -1.15
C LEU A 142 13.06 -4.17 -0.23
N GLY A 143 14.05 -4.40 0.64
CA GLY A 143 14.65 -3.37 1.48
C GLY A 143 16.05 -2.95 1.03
N VAL A 144 16.47 -3.30 -0.18
CA VAL A 144 17.82 -3.00 -0.70
C VAL A 144 17.97 -1.50 -0.93
N ALA A 145 19.15 -0.96 -0.63
CA ALA A 145 19.50 0.43 -0.90
C ALA A 145 19.33 0.73 -2.40
N ASN A 146 18.74 1.88 -2.69
CA ASN A 146 18.35 2.28 -4.04
C ASN A 146 18.48 3.79 -4.19
N ASN A 147 18.40 4.33 -5.40
CA ASN A 147 18.49 5.78 -5.64
C ASN A 147 17.14 6.53 -5.54
N GLY A 148 16.06 5.86 -5.11
CA GLY A 148 14.72 6.44 -4.99
C GLY A 148 14.01 6.72 -6.32
N THR A 149 14.59 6.31 -7.46
CA THR A 149 13.98 6.46 -8.79
C THR A 149 13.11 5.24 -9.11
N PRO A 150 11.83 5.41 -9.50
CA PRO A 150 10.91 4.28 -9.69
C PRO A 150 11.41 3.23 -10.69
N VAL A 151 11.97 3.64 -11.83
CA VAL A 151 12.48 2.72 -12.84
C VAL A 151 13.65 1.85 -12.35
N ASP A 152 14.49 2.41 -11.48
CA ASP A 152 15.68 1.73 -10.98
C ASP A 152 15.39 0.88 -9.73
N ALA A 153 14.30 1.17 -9.03
CA ALA A 153 13.96 0.62 -7.71
C ALA A 153 12.60 -0.09 -7.69
N ALA A 154 12.18 -0.66 -8.82
CA ALA A 154 10.86 -1.31 -8.95
C ALA A 154 10.66 -2.53 -8.04
N GLY A 155 11.74 -3.07 -7.46
CA GLY A 155 11.68 -4.10 -6.42
C GLY A 155 11.35 -3.57 -5.01
N ASN A 156 11.51 -2.27 -4.78
CA ASN A 156 11.37 -1.61 -3.48
C ASN A 156 9.99 -0.96 -3.25
N TYR A 157 9.07 -1.06 -4.21
CA TYR A 157 7.71 -0.55 -4.02
C TYR A 157 6.66 -1.42 -4.69
N VAL A 158 5.44 -1.28 -4.19
CA VAL A 158 4.22 -1.81 -4.80
C VAL A 158 3.29 -0.66 -5.14
N THR A 159 2.69 -0.69 -6.33
CA THR A 159 1.65 0.26 -6.74
C THR A 159 0.29 -0.39 -6.50
N VAL A 160 -0.57 0.32 -5.79
CA VAL A 160 -1.91 -0.14 -5.41
C VAL A 160 -2.93 0.90 -5.80
N THR A 161 -4.03 0.46 -6.41
CA THR A 161 -5.20 1.27 -6.68
C THR A 161 -6.34 0.86 -5.76
N LEU A 162 -6.92 1.84 -5.08
CA LEU A 162 -8.10 1.67 -4.22
C LEU A 162 -9.34 2.31 -4.84
N GLN A 163 -10.49 1.70 -4.62
CA GLN A 163 -11.78 2.29 -4.93
C GLN A 163 -12.79 1.90 -3.86
N CYS A 164 -13.57 2.88 -3.39
CA CYS A 164 -14.68 2.62 -2.48
C CYS A 164 -15.94 2.33 -3.29
N ALA A 165 -16.65 1.27 -2.94
CA ALA A 165 -17.99 0.96 -3.44
C ALA A 165 -18.98 1.09 -2.28
N VAL A 166 -19.78 2.14 -2.29
CA VAL A 166 -20.73 2.45 -1.21
C VAL A 166 -22.06 1.76 -1.51
N PRO A 167 -22.58 0.89 -0.62
CA PRO A 167 -23.85 0.21 -0.87
C PRO A 167 -25.04 1.16 -0.72
N LEU A 168 -26.19 0.78 -1.29
CA LEU A 168 -27.42 1.58 -1.25
C LEU A 168 -27.94 1.84 0.17
N ASP A 169 -27.69 0.91 1.10
CA ASP A 169 -28.12 0.98 2.50
C ASP A 169 -27.10 1.68 3.42
N ALA A 170 -26.07 2.33 2.86
CA ALA A 170 -25.06 3.04 3.61
C ALA A 170 -25.63 4.20 4.43
N SER A 171 -25.16 4.34 5.67
CA SER A 171 -25.49 5.49 6.49
C SER A 171 -24.72 6.73 6.03
N SER A 172 -25.38 7.88 5.91
CA SER A 172 -24.71 9.15 5.62
C SER A 172 -23.81 9.58 6.78
N GLY A 173 -22.61 10.07 6.47
CA GLY A 173 -21.74 10.68 7.48
C GLY A 173 -20.25 10.56 7.14
N LYS A 174 -19.43 11.33 7.87
CA LYS A 174 -17.97 11.23 7.75
C LYS A 174 -17.46 10.03 8.54
N GLN A 175 -16.70 9.17 7.88
CA GLN A 175 -16.06 8.01 8.50
C GLN A 175 -14.54 8.14 8.39
N ASN A 176 -13.85 8.12 9.54
CA ASN A 176 -12.39 8.10 9.59
C ASN A 176 -11.92 6.65 9.77
N PHE A 177 -10.92 6.25 9.01
CA PHE A 177 -10.35 4.90 9.05
C PHE A 177 -8.86 4.94 8.69
N LYS A 178 -8.20 3.80 8.82
CA LYS A 178 -6.78 3.59 8.49
C LYS A 178 -6.66 2.63 7.33
N LEU A 179 -5.75 2.93 6.40
CA LEU A 179 -5.12 1.92 5.56
C LEU A 179 -4.01 1.25 6.36
N ARG A 180 -3.97 -0.08 6.36
CA ARG A 180 -2.98 -0.87 7.08
C ARG A 180 -2.26 -1.78 6.12
N VAL A 181 -0.93 -1.69 6.13
CA VAL A 181 -0.04 -2.70 5.57
C VAL A 181 0.43 -3.61 6.70
N SER A 182 0.46 -4.91 6.47
CA SER A 182 0.97 -5.91 7.41
C SER A 182 1.97 -6.81 6.70
N TYR A 183 3.06 -7.15 7.37
CA TYR A 183 4.20 -7.87 6.82
C TYR A 183 4.99 -8.53 7.96
N ARG A 184 5.90 -9.44 7.59
CA ARG A 184 6.96 -9.97 8.46
C ARG A 184 8.33 -9.55 7.90
N TYR A 185 9.36 -9.59 8.73
CA TYR A 185 10.74 -9.35 8.31
C TYR A 185 11.70 -10.10 9.26
N VAL A 186 12.90 -10.43 8.77
CA VAL A 186 13.96 -11.17 9.49
C VAL A 186 15.33 -10.50 9.32
#